data_AF-A0A651DFD1-F1
#
_entry.id   AF-A0A651DFD1-F1
#
_cell.length_a   1.000
_cell.length_b   1.000
_cell.length_c   1.000
_cell.angle_alpha   90.00
_cell.angle_beta   90.00
_cell.angle_gamma   90.00
#
_symmetry.space_group_name_H-M   'P 1'
#
loop_
_entity.id
_entity.type
_entity.pdbx_description
1 polymer ?
#
loop_
_entity_poly.entity_id
_entity_poly.type
_entity_poly.pdbx_seq_one_letter_code
_entity_poly.pdbx_strand_id
1 'polypeptide(L)'
;HIEQMNGEWDRSRTWIIRKVDDRLELRHDHREPDGTESEVTQYGGFTETPGSANRQEFRYDQEYADGSVRGWRIIIEPGVEYVYGTIRNGEWTWRVDFDLSEPLPDTPPAPWGH
;
A
#
# COMPACT_ATOMS: atom_id res chain seq x y z
N HIS A 1 -8.43 -5.74 -1.48
CA HIS A 1 -9.88 -5.94 -1.22
C HIS A 1 -10.06 -6.21 0.26
N ILE A 2 -11.19 -5.82 0.83
CA ILE A 2 -11.55 -6.15 2.21
C ILE A 2 -12.93 -6.77 2.19
N GLU A 3 -13.04 -8.04 2.60
CA GLU A 3 -14.34 -8.68 2.77
C GLU A 3 -15.03 -8.10 4.00
N GLN A 4 -16.26 -7.63 3.80
CA GLN A 4 -17.08 -7.06 4.85
C GLN A 4 -17.94 -8.16 5.50
N MET A 5 -18.45 -7.88 6.70
CA MET A 5 -19.26 -8.86 7.46
C MET A 5 -20.54 -9.32 6.73
N ASN A 6 -21.01 -8.57 5.74
CA ASN A 6 -22.17 -8.91 4.92
C ASN A 6 -21.82 -9.76 3.69
N GLY A 7 -20.56 -10.19 3.54
CA GLY A 7 -20.08 -10.96 2.39
C GLY A 7 -19.81 -10.12 1.12
N GLU A 8 -19.95 -8.80 1.21
CA GLU A 8 -19.56 -7.90 0.11
C GLU A 8 -18.08 -7.55 0.20
N TRP A 9 -17.49 -7.21 -0.95
CA TRP A 9 -16.10 -6.80 -1.02
C TRP A 9 -15.99 -5.28 -1.17
N ASP A 10 -15.25 -4.65 -0.26
CA ASP A 10 -14.70 -3.32 -0.49
C ASP A 10 -13.50 -3.44 -1.44
N ARG A 11 -13.67 -2.82 -2.60
CA ARG A 11 -12.84 -2.94 -3.80
C ARG A 11 -12.22 -1.61 -4.21
N SER A 12 -12.22 -0.65 -3.28
CA SER A 12 -11.82 0.74 -3.52
C SER A 12 -10.32 0.94 -3.71
N ARG A 13 -9.47 0.07 -3.13
CA ARG A 13 -8.05 0.39 -2.90
C ARG A 13 -7.13 -0.31 -3.90
N THR A 14 -6.39 0.50 -4.65
CA THR A 14 -5.26 0.07 -5.47
C THR A 14 -4.00 0.80 -5.05
N TRP A 15 -2.92 0.06 -4.82
CA TRP A 15 -1.58 0.65 -4.72
C TRP A 15 -0.96 0.75 -6.11
N ILE A 16 -0.51 1.95 -6.47
CA ILE A 16 0.24 2.16 -7.70
C ILE A 16 1.68 2.50 -7.35
N ILE A 17 2.61 1.68 -7.82
CA ILE A 17 4.05 1.87 -7.65
C ILE A 17 4.65 2.20 -9.00
N ARG A 18 5.36 3.33 -9.10
CA ARG A 18 6.01 3.79 -10.33
C ARG A 18 7.47 4.16 -10.06
N LYS A 19 8.33 3.94 -11.06
CA LYS A 19 9.68 4.50 -11.04
C LYS A 19 9.62 5.93 -11.60
N VAL A 20 10.13 6.88 -10.83
CA VAL A 20 10.25 8.29 -11.19
C VAL A 20 11.71 8.69 -10.95
N ASP A 21 12.44 8.92 -12.03
CA ASP A 21 13.89 9.12 -12.02
C ASP A 21 14.63 7.97 -11.31
N ASP A 22 15.35 8.28 -10.24
CA ASP A 22 16.09 7.35 -9.38
C ASP A 22 15.30 6.87 -8.15
N ARG A 23 14.03 7.29 -8.02
CA ARG A 23 13.16 6.96 -6.89
C ARG A 23 11.96 6.10 -7.31
N LEU A 24 11.32 5.49 -6.33
CA LEU A 24 9.98 4.93 -6.49
C LEU A 24 8.95 5.86 -5.86
N GLU A 25 7.78 5.93 -6.47
CA GLU A 25 6.60 6.62 -5.98
C GLU A 25 5.54 5.58 -5.64
N LEU A 26 4.94 5.69 -4.45
CA LEU A 26 3.74 4.98 -4.05
C LEU A 26 2.56 5.95 -4.09
N ARG A 27 1.44 5.54 -4.71
CA ARG A 27 0.15 6.24 -4.69
C ARG A 27 -0.96 5.28 -4.30
N HIS A 28 -1.90 5.76 -3.48
CA HIS A 28 -3.12 5.04 -3.11
C HIS A 28 -4.27 5.55 -3.98
N ASP A 29 -4.61 4.80 -5.03
CA ASP A 29 -5.79 5.09 -5.83
C ASP A 29 -7.01 4.51 -5.13
N HIS A 30 -7.89 5.39 -4.67
CA HIS A 30 -9.17 5.08 -4.08
C HIS A 30 -10.27 5.38 -5.09
N ARG A 31 -11.12 4.38 -5.33
CA ARG A 31 -12.28 4.48 -6.21
C ARG A 31 -13.58 4.27 -5.46
N GLU A 32 -14.63 4.92 -5.94
CA GLU A 32 -16.02 4.62 -5.59
C GLU A 32 -16.52 3.38 -6.36
N PRO A 33 -17.67 2.77 -5.98
CA PRO A 33 -18.21 1.58 -6.65
C PRO A 33 -18.46 1.72 -8.16
N ASP A 34 -18.63 2.95 -8.65
CA ASP A 34 -18.82 3.26 -10.08
C ASP A 34 -17.49 3.50 -10.83
N GLY A 35 -16.36 3.38 -10.15
CA GLY A 35 -15.01 3.56 -10.70
C GLY A 35 -14.52 5.02 -10.73
N THR A 36 -15.32 5.98 -10.27
CA THR A 36 -14.87 7.36 -10.11
C THR A 36 -13.88 7.51 -8.95
N GLU A 37 -13.08 8.57 -8.96
CA GLU A 37 -12.12 8.83 -7.88
C GLU A 37 -12.85 9.25 -6.60
N SER A 38 -12.48 8.62 -5.48
CA SER A 38 -12.89 9.09 -4.15
C SER A 38 -12.29 10.46 -3.85
N GLU A 39 -12.95 11.25 -3.00
CA GLU A 39 -12.46 12.60 -2.60
C GLU A 39 -11.04 12.59 -2.02
N VAL A 40 -10.68 11.50 -1.32
CA VAL A 40 -9.34 11.29 -0.76
C VAL A 40 -8.69 10.12 -1.49
N THR A 41 -7.96 10.44 -2.56
CA THR A 41 -7.24 9.50 -3.42
C THR A 41 -5.86 10.05 -3.78
N GLN A 42 -5.03 9.24 -4.44
CA GLN A 42 -3.70 9.58 -4.96
C GLN A 42 -2.72 10.14 -3.91
N TYR A 43 -2.99 9.94 -2.62
CA TYR A 43 -2.03 10.25 -1.56
C TYR A 43 -0.95 9.17 -1.50
N GLY A 44 0.22 9.54 -1.01
CA GLY A 44 1.36 8.63 -1.04
C GLY A 44 2.68 9.33 -0.77
N GLY A 45 3.75 8.85 -1.39
CA GLY A 45 5.09 9.25 -1.05
C GLY A 45 6.17 8.72 -1.97
N PHE A 46 7.37 9.27 -1.82
CA PHE A 46 8.57 8.82 -2.53
C PHE A 46 9.51 8.06 -1.61
N THR A 47 10.34 7.22 -2.21
CA THR A 47 11.47 6.60 -1.53
C THR A 47 12.57 7.62 -1.24
N GLU A 48 13.11 7.60 -0.02
CA GLU A 48 14.28 8.42 0.33
C GLU A 48 15.61 7.65 0.21
N THR A 49 15.55 6.31 0.22
CA THR A 49 16.72 5.45 0.07
C THR A 49 16.42 4.32 -0.91
N PRO A 50 17.46 3.67 -1.48
CA PRO A 50 17.29 2.56 -2.42
C PRO A 50 16.60 1.30 -1.85
N GLY A 51 16.41 1.22 -0.53
CA GLY A 51 15.83 0.04 0.11
C GLY A 51 16.72 -1.21 0.01
N SER A 52 16.08 -2.38 -0.04
CA SER A 52 16.70 -3.67 -0.34
C SER A 52 15.95 -4.36 -1.49
N ALA A 53 16.45 -5.52 -1.93
CA ALA A 53 15.79 -6.31 -2.97
C ALA A 53 14.33 -6.70 -2.63
N ASN A 54 14.01 -6.81 -1.34
CA ASN A 54 12.72 -7.27 -0.83
C ASN A 54 11.97 -6.24 0.02
N ARG A 55 12.53 -5.04 0.27
CA ARG A 55 11.89 -4.04 1.14
C ARG A 55 12.11 -2.63 0.62
N GLN A 56 11.03 -1.85 0.64
CA GLN A 56 11.06 -0.43 0.36
C GLN A 56 10.23 0.38 1.36
N GLU A 57 10.70 1.59 1.64
CA GLU A 57 9.98 2.59 2.43
C GLU A 57 9.68 3.84 1.60
N PHE A 58 8.51 4.42 1.86
CA PHE A 58 7.99 5.62 1.20
C PHE A 58 7.65 6.64 2.28
N ARG A 59 8.19 7.85 2.18
CA ARG A 59 7.92 8.92 3.15
C ARG A 59 6.68 9.71 2.75
N TYR A 60 5.87 10.09 3.73
CA TYR A 60 4.73 10.98 3.49
C TYR A 60 5.22 12.31 2.92
N ASP A 61 4.45 12.89 2.01
CA ASP A 61 4.74 14.20 1.42
C ASP A 61 4.39 15.36 2.38
N GLN A 62 4.93 15.29 3.60
CA GLN A 62 4.72 16.28 4.66
C GLN A 62 5.83 16.20 5.71
N GLU A 63 6.23 17.36 6.25
CA GLU A 63 7.02 17.46 7.48
C GLU A 63 6.12 17.63 8.70
N TYR A 64 6.45 16.92 9.78
CA TYR A 64 5.70 16.96 11.03
C TYR A 64 6.39 17.85 12.06
N ALA A 65 5.62 18.65 12.79
CA ALA A 65 6.13 19.58 13.81
C ALA A 65 6.87 18.88 14.97
N ASP A 66 6.56 17.60 15.23
CA ASP A 66 7.24 16.77 16.22
C ASP A 66 8.56 16.15 15.71
N GLY A 67 8.96 16.48 14.48
CA GLY A 67 10.14 15.93 13.82
C GLY A 67 10.02 14.46 13.43
N SER A 68 8.85 13.84 13.58
CA SER A 68 8.69 12.43 13.27
C SER A 68 8.68 12.17 11.76
N VAL A 69 9.39 11.12 11.34
CA VAL A 69 9.33 10.63 9.96
C VAL A 69 8.21 9.60 9.90
N ARG A 70 7.26 9.82 8.99
CA ARG A 70 6.11 8.94 8.80
C ARG A 70 6.06 8.46 7.37
N GLY A 71 5.60 7.23 7.19
CA GLY A 71 5.75 6.56 5.92
C GLY A 71 4.92 5.30 5.79
N TRP A 72 5.09 4.68 4.63
CA TRP A 72 4.67 3.31 4.37
C TRP A 72 5.90 2.44 4.22
N ARG A 73 5.76 1.16 4.54
CA ARG A 73 6.75 0.13 4.25
C ARG A 73 6.08 -1.03 3.53
N ILE A 74 6.72 -1.49 2.47
CA ILE A 74 6.37 -2.70 1.72
C ILE A 74 7.53 -3.68 1.84
N ILE A 75 7.23 -4.94 2.16
CA ILE A 75 8.18 -6.06 2.11
C ILE A 75 7.55 -7.17 1.25
N ILE A 76 8.33 -7.78 0.37
CA ILE A 76 7.88 -8.90 -0.45
C ILE A 76 8.91 -10.02 -0.37
N GLU A 77 8.50 -11.15 0.21
CA GLU A 77 9.24 -12.40 0.16
C GLU A 77 8.49 -13.38 -0.75
N PRO A 78 8.96 -13.61 -1.99
CA PRO A 78 8.23 -14.41 -2.97
C PRO A 78 7.89 -15.81 -2.45
N GLY A 79 6.60 -16.17 -2.49
CA GLY A 79 6.10 -17.46 -2.02
C GLY A 79 6.01 -17.62 -0.50
N VAL A 80 6.32 -16.56 0.27
CA VAL A 80 6.26 -16.56 1.74
C VAL A 80 5.27 -15.51 2.21
N GLU A 81 5.58 -14.22 2.02
CA GLU A 81 4.72 -13.14 2.51
C GLU A 81 4.79 -11.87 1.65
N TYR A 82 3.69 -11.13 1.63
CA TYR A 82 3.66 -9.72 1.27
C TYR A 82 3.26 -8.92 2.50
N VAL A 83 4.07 -7.95 2.90
CA VAL A 83 3.81 -7.11 4.08
C VAL A 83 3.60 -5.68 3.63
N TYR A 84 2.57 -5.04 4.16
CA TYR A 84 2.31 -3.63 3.95
C TYR A 84 1.90 -2.98 5.26
N GLY A 85 2.34 -1.75 5.49
CA GLY A 85 1.96 -1.03 6.68
C GLY A 85 2.45 0.40 6.74
N THR A 86 2.02 1.09 7.78
CA THR A 86 2.50 2.44 8.11
C THR A 86 3.61 2.36 9.15
N ILE A 87 4.54 3.30 9.05
CA ILE A 87 5.67 3.42 9.97
C ILE A 87 5.80 4.84 10.53
N ARG A 88 6.28 4.94 11.76
CA ARG A 88 6.74 6.18 12.39
C ARG A 88 8.11 5.96 12.99
N ASN A 89 9.09 6.77 12.58
CA ASN A 89 10.49 6.67 13.00
C ASN A 89 11.09 5.25 12.80
N GLY A 90 10.69 4.58 11.71
CA GLY A 90 11.15 3.23 11.39
C GLY A 90 10.41 2.09 12.12
N GLU A 91 9.52 2.40 13.06
CA GLU A 91 8.70 1.40 13.75
C GLU A 91 7.31 1.29 13.11
N TRP A 92 6.72 0.10 13.15
CA TRP A 92 5.37 -0.12 12.64
C TRP A 92 4.34 0.59 13.53
N THR A 93 3.46 1.36 12.90
CA THR A 93 2.25 1.90 13.55
C THR A 93 1.00 1.11 13.20
N TRP A 94 0.99 0.49 12.02
CA TRP A 94 -0.01 -0.48 11.59
C TRP A 94 0.63 -1.38 10.53
N ARG A 95 0.25 -2.66 10.49
CA ARG A 95 0.84 -3.68 9.63
C ARG A 95 -0.21 -4.72 9.26
N VAL A 96 -0.18 -5.14 7.99
CA VAL A 96 -0.91 -6.31 7.47
C VAL A 96 0.08 -7.23 6.76
N ASP A 97 -0.09 -8.53 7.00
CA ASP A 97 0.74 -9.59 6.44
C ASP A 97 -0.16 -10.48 5.61
N PHE A 98 0.21 -10.69 4.35
CA PHE A 98 -0.46 -11.58 3.43
C PHE A 98 0.40 -12.83 3.26
N ASP A 99 -0.15 -13.98 3.61
CA ASP A 99 0.48 -15.27 3.35
C ASP A 99 0.46 -15.56 1.84
N LEU A 100 1.64 -15.78 1.26
CA LEU A 100 1.81 -16.13 -0.16
C LEU A 100 2.11 -17.61 -0.37
N SER A 101 2.17 -18.41 0.71
CA SER A 101 2.49 -19.84 0.65
C SER A 101 1.29 -20.68 0.20
N GLU A 102 0.07 -20.18 0.41
CA GLU A 102 -1.18 -20.83 0.02
C GLU A 102 -1.99 -19.93 -0.94
N PRO A 103 -2.20 -20.36 -2.20
CA PRO A 103 -3.03 -19.59 -3.12
C PRO A 103 -4.51 -19.69 -2.72
N LEU A 104 -5.25 -18.61 -2.94
CA LEU A 104 -6.71 -18.63 -2.77
C LEU A 104 -7.35 -19.61 -3.78
N PRO A 105 -8.41 -20.35 -3.37
CA PRO A 105 -9.10 -21.28 -4.27
C PRO A 105 -9.82 -20.55 -5.41
N ASP A 106 -10.36 -19.37 -5.12
CA ASP A 106 -11.05 -18.51 -6.08
C ASP A 106 -10.39 -17.12 -6.13
N THR A 107 -10.39 -16.52 -7.32
CA THR A 107 -9.88 -15.16 -7.49
C THR A 107 -10.92 -14.14 -7.00
N PRO A 108 -10.57 -13.20 -6.11
CA PRO A 108 -11.47 -12.13 -5.71
C PRO A 108 -11.96 -11.31 -6.92
N PRO A 109 -13.14 -10.69 -6.87
CA PRO A 109 -13.63 -9.85 -7.96
C PRO A 109 -12.62 -8.74 -8.31
N ALA A 110 -12.54 -8.29 -9.55
CA ALA A 110 -11.68 -7.16 -9.90
C ALA A 110 -12.01 -5.90 -9.05
N PRO A 111 -11.01 -5.08 -8.67
CA PRO A 111 -11.27 -3.85 -7.94
C PRO A 111 -12.06 -2.84 -8.80
N TRP A 112 -12.55 -1.77 -8.19
CA TRP A 112 -13.30 -0.73 -8.92
C TRP A 112 -12.43 0.17 -9.80
N GLY A 113 -11.11 0.15 -9.57
CA GLY A 113 -10.13 0.86 -10.37
C GLY A 113 -9.22 -0.06 -11.18
N HIS A 114 -8.16 0.57 -11.68
CA HIS A 114 -7.04 0.07 -12.47
C HIS A 114 -7.38 -0.55 -13.85
#